data_AF-A0A661SL78-F1
#
_entry.id   AF-A0A661SL78-F1
#
_cell.length_a   1.000
_cell.length_b   1.000
_cell.length_c   1.000
_cell.angle_alpha   90.00
_cell.angle_beta   90.00
_cell.angle_gamma   90.00
#
_symmetry.space_group_name_H-M   'P 1'
#
loop_
_entity.id
_entity.type
_entity.pdbx_description
1 polymer ?
#
loop_
_entity_poly.entity_id
_entity_poly.type
_entity_poly.pdbx_seq_one_letter_code
_entity_poly.pdbx_strand_id
1 'polypeptide(L)' 'RGEQRGIIEVKSFVDASEVRKSRKQAAEYAGRLNMDLVTLALFVPTEDEEILGQLSGGQTIDGVSVTVVAIGWAI' A
#
# COMPACT_ATOMS: atom_id res chain seq x y z
N ARG A 1 -6.38 -24.58 -9.66
CA ARG A 1 -5.40 -23.68 -9.01
C ARG A 1 -5.91 -22.27 -9.22
N GLY A 2 -6.08 -21.47 -8.17
CA GLY A 2 -6.46 -20.07 -8.35
C GLY A 2 -5.30 -19.30 -8.99
N GLU A 3 -5.60 -18.43 -9.94
CA GLU A 3 -4.61 -17.50 -10.47
C GLU A 3 -4.21 -16.52 -9.37
N GLN A 4 -2.91 -16.40 -9.12
CA GLN A 4 -2.38 -15.41 -8.18
C GLN A 4 -2.46 -14.04 -8.85
N ARG A 5 -3.37 -13.18 -8.39
CA ARG A 5 -3.67 -11.89 -9.04
C ARG A 5 -2.97 -10.69 -8.41
N GLY A 6 -2.31 -10.85 -7.26
CA GLY A 6 -1.68 -9.72 -6.59
C GLY A 6 -0.74 -10.07 -5.46
N ILE A 7 -0.08 -9.04 -4.95
CA ILE A 7 0.85 -9.12 -3.82
C ILE A 7 0.40 -8.23 -2.65
N ILE A 8 0.86 -8.58 -1.45
CA ILE A 8 0.72 -7.74 -0.26
C ILE A 8 2.12 -7.35 0.20
N GLU A 9 2.35 -6.05 0.34
CA GLU A 9 3.56 -5.51 0.98
C GLU A 9 3.21 -4.94 2.35
N VAL A 10 4.04 -5.22 3.34
CA VAL A 10 3.90 -4.69 4.71
C VAL A 10 4.97 -3.64 4.94
N LYS A 11 4.58 -2.45 5.42
CA LYS A 11 5.47 -1.32 5.70
C LYS A 11 5.08 -0.67 7.03
N SER A 12 6.05 0.02 7.63
CA SER A 12 5.79 0.96 8.73
C SER A 12 5.82 2.39 8.20
N PHE A 13 4.94 3.22 8.71
CA PHE A 13 4.90 4.65 8.39
C PHE A 13 6.11 5.36 8.98
N VAL A 14 6.74 6.19 8.15
CA VAL A 14 7.84 7.09 8.52
C VAL A 14 7.41 8.52 8.23
N ASP A 15 7.10 8.80 6.97
CA ASP A 15 6.53 10.07 6.52
C ASP A 15 5.74 9.89 5.21
N ALA A 16 5.01 10.93 4.80
CA ALA A 16 4.18 10.91 3.60
C ALA A 16 4.97 10.76 2.29
N SER A 17 6.23 11.18 2.25
CA SER A 17 7.07 11.04 1.06
C SER A 17 7.49 9.59 0.81
N GLU A 18 7.86 8.87 1.88
CA GLU A 18 8.18 7.44 1.80
C GLU A 18 6.94 6.59 1.49
N VAL A 19 5.74 7.00 1.93
CA VAL A 19 4.49 6.35 1.49
C VAL A 19 4.30 6.47 -0.03
N ARG A 20 4.48 7.67 -0.60
CA ARG A 20 4.36 7.88 -2.05
C ARG A 20 5.37 7.04 -2.84
N LYS A 21 6.61 7.01 -2.37
CA LYS A 21 7.68 6.18 -2.96
C LYS A 21 7.35 4.69 -2.86
N SER A 22 6.87 4.23 -1.72
CA SER A 22 6.47 2.84 -1.49
C SER A 22 5.35 2.41 -2.44
N ARG A 23 4.33 3.26 -2.67
CA ARG A 23 3.27 2.98 -3.64
C ARG A 23 3.82 2.75 -5.05
N LYS A 24 4.74 3.60 -5.51
CA LYS A 24 5.38 3.46 -6.82
C LYS A 24 6.21 2.19 -6.92
N GLN A 25 7.04 1.92 -5.91
CA GLN A 25 7.88 0.72 -5.86
C GLN A 25 7.05 -0.57 -5.90
N ALA A 26 5.95 -0.60 -5.15
CA ALA A 26 5.05 -1.74 -5.10
C ALA A 26 4.35 -1.99 -6.46
N ALA A 27 3.92 -0.91 -7.14
CA ALA A 27 3.37 -1.02 -8.49
C ALA A 27 4.39 -1.57 -9.49
N GLU A 28 5.60 -1.02 -9.49
CA GLU A 28 6.69 -1.49 -10.36
C GLU A 28 7.01 -2.97 -10.10
N TYR A 29 7.02 -3.39 -8.83
CA TYR A 29 7.29 -4.77 -8.47
C TYR A 29 6.16 -5.72 -8.90
N ALA A 30 4.90 -5.36 -8.66
CA ALA A 30 3.74 -6.13 -9.13
C ALA A 30 3.73 -6.27 -10.66
N GLY A 31 4.03 -5.19 -11.39
CA GLY A 31 4.13 -5.22 -12.85
C GLY A 31 5.21 -6.18 -13.35
N ARG A 32 6.38 -6.25 -12.68
CA ARG A 32 7.45 -7.22 -13.00
C ARG A 32 7.03 -8.67 -12.74
N LEU A 33 6.08 -8.90 -11.84
CA LEU A 33 5.51 -10.22 -11.56
C LEU A 33 4.29 -10.54 -12.43
N ASN A 34 3.95 -9.67 -13.39
CA ASN A 34 2.76 -9.79 -14.23
C ASN A 34 1.47 -9.88 -13.40
N MET A 35 1.41 -9.10 -12.31
CA MET A 35 0.24 -8.95 -11.45
C MET A 35 -0.35 -7.56 -11.61
N ASP A 36 -1.68 -7.47 -11.53
CA ASP A 36 -2.45 -6.23 -11.72
C ASP A 36 -2.94 -5.62 -10.39
N LEU A 37 -2.69 -6.28 -9.26
CA LEU A 37 -3.12 -5.84 -7.93
C LEU A 37 -1.96 -5.82 -6.93
N VAL A 38 -1.89 -4.77 -6.12
CA VAL A 38 -1.04 -4.71 -4.93
C VAL A 38 -1.72 -3.99 -3.77
N THR A 39 -1.58 -4.54 -2.57
CA THR A 39 -2.01 -3.90 -1.32
C THR A 39 -0.79 -3.59 -0.45
N LEU A 40 -0.62 -2.34 -0.05
CA LEU A 40 0.31 -1.95 1.02
C LEU A 40 -0.45 -1.91 2.35
N ALA A 41 -0.10 -2.81 3.25
CA ALA A 41 -0.47 -2.72 4.66
C ALA A 41 0.54 -1.81 5.37
N LEU A 42 0.10 -0.60 5.72
CA LEU A 42 0.94 0.46 6.29
C LEU A 42 0.64 0.62 7.78
N PHE A 43 1.55 0.19 8.65
CA PHE A 43 1.40 0.35 10.10
C PHE A 43 1.75 1.77 10.53
N VAL A 44 0.82 2.46 11.18
CA VAL A 44 0.94 3.87 11.58
C VAL A 44 0.85 3.98 13.11
N PRO A 45 1.79 4.66 13.80
CA PRO A 45 1.79 4.78 15.27
C PRO A 45 0.77 5.84 15.74
N THR A 46 -0.50 5.64 15.39
CA THR A 46 -1.62 6.48 15.79
C THR A 46 -2.91 5.68 15.67
N GLU A 47 -3.91 6.03 16.47
CA GLU A 47 -5.29 5.54 16.34
C GLU A 47 -6.22 6.61 15.74
N ASP A 48 -5.67 7.77 15.35
CA ASP A 48 -6.43 8.86 14.74
C ASP A 48 -7.01 8.43 13.38
N GLU A 49 -8.33 8.21 13.35
CA GLU A 49 -9.06 7.76 12.17
C GLU A 49 -8.96 8.74 10.99
N GLU A 50 -8.82 10.04 11.25
CA GLU A 50 -8.65 11.03 10.19
C GLU A 50 -7.30 10.84 9.49
N ILE A 51 -6.22 10.68 10.27
CA ILE A 51 -4.88 10.41 9.73
C ILE A 51 -4.85 9.07 8.98
N LEU A 52 -5.43 8.01 9.56
CA LEU A 52 -5.50 6.69 8.92
C LEU A 52 -6.30 6.74 7.61
N GLY A 53 -7.40 7.51 7.59
CA GLY A 53 -8.20 7.76 6.40
C GLY A 53 -7.43 8.48 5.31
N GLN A 54 -6.65 9.52 5.66
CA GLN A 54 -5.83 10.27 4.71
C GLN A 54 -4.68 9.44 4.11
N LEU A 55 -4.12 8.49 4.87
CA LEU A 55 -3.04 7.62 4.40
C LEU A 55 -3.55 6.44 3.57
N SER A 56 -4.77 5.97 3.85
CA SER A 56 -5.44 4.91 3.13
C SER A 56 -5.94 5.36 1.76
N GLY A 57 -6.22 4.41 0.87
CA GLY A 57 -6.87 4.68 -0.41
C GLY A 57 -6.21 3.99 -1.59
N GLY A 58 -6.90 4.04 -2.73
CA GLY A 58 -6.50 3.39 -3.97
C GLY A 58 -5.98 4.38 -5.02
N GLN A 59 -5.06 3.92 -5.85
CA GLN A 59 -4.69 4.58 -7.10
C GLN A 59 -4.19 3.55 -8.12
N THR A 60 -4.37 3.82 -9.41
CA THR A 60 -3.75 3.03 -10.47
C THR A 60 -2.43 3.65 -10.88
N ILE A 61 -1.35 2.85 -10.89
CA ILE A 61 -0.02 3.26 -11.36
C ILE A 61 0.42 2.27 -12.42
N ASP A 62 0.70 2.76 -13.63
CA ASP A 62 1.20 1.95 -14.75
C ASP A 62 0.37 0.68 -15.02
N GLY A 63 -0.95 0.78 -14.87
CA GLY A 63 -1.89 -0.33 -15.07
C GLY A 63 -2.07 -1.27 -13.87
N VAL A 64 -1.30 -1.09 -12.80
CA VAL A 64 -1.45 -1.83 -11.54
C VAL A 64 -2.35 -1.06 -10.57
N SER A 65 -3.35 -1.72 -10.02
CA SER A 65 -4.19 -1.17 -8.96
C SER A 65 -3.49 -1.30 -7.60
N VAL A 66 -3.13 -0.16 -7.02
CA VAL A 66 -2.40 -0.04 -5.75
C VAL A 66 -3.36 0.43 -4.67
N THR A 67 -3.57 -0.38 -3.64
CA THR A 67 -4.35 -0.02 -2.46
C THR A 67 -3.43 0.17 -1.26
N VAL A 68 -3.56 1.28 -0.54
CA VAL A 68 -2.96 1.43 0.78
C VAL A 68 -4.03 1.26 1.85
N VAL A 69 -3.73 0.41 2.81
CA VAL A 69 -4.52 0.20 4.03
C VAL A 69 -3.65 0.66 5.20
N ALA A 70 -3.97 1.81 5.77
CA ALA A 70 -3.32 2.26 6.99
C ALA A 70 -3.89 1.51 8.20
N ILE A 71 -3.02 0.94 9.01
CA ILE A 71 -3.36 0.15 10.20
C ILE A 71 -2.77 0.87 11.40
N GLY A 72 -3.65 1.49 12.18
CA GLY A 72 -3.27 2.15 13.42
C GLY A 72 -2.84 1.16 14.50
N TRP A 73 -1.94 1.59 15.37
CA TRP A 73 -1.61 0.89 16.60
C TRP A 73 -1.22 1.89 17.69
N ALA A 74 -1.62 1.61 18.93
CA ALA A 74 -1.20 2.33 20.12
C ALA A 74 0.12 1.75 20.67
N ILE A 75 1.01 2.62 21.12
CA ILE A 75 2.25 2.25 21.84
C ILE A 75 1.92 2.00 23.32
#